data_AF-A0A1B6EZW1-F1
#
_entry.id   AF-A0A1B6EZW1-F1
#
_cell.length_a   1.000
_cell.length_b   1.000
_cell.length_c   1.000
_cell.angle_alpha   90.00
_cell.angle_beta   90.00
_cell.angle_gamma   90.00
#
_symmetry.space_group_name_H-M   'P 1'
#
loop_
_entity.id
_entity.type
_entity.pdbx_description
1 polymer ?
#
loop_
_entity_poly.entity_id
_entity_poly.type
_entity_poly.pdbx_seq_one_letter_code
_entity_poly.pdbx_strand_id
1 'polypeptide(L)'
;MSNSRSLPSSYDLHDVKTSSVLELTTNEVMQSKEKIREKNAPREGKLKTSDLGALIHIIKSSMGSGTLAMSYAFSNIGLFVGVFGMAFVALICAHCTHILVKCSQELCYQRNLSSMSYADTVESAFKLGASRRFSHWSKFMRALANFFLFITYYGVTTTYVILVATSFKQVIENHSDVSMDTRWYVLILTVIILPVGIVRHIKFLVPFSATANVFLLIGCTVTIYFCFIDMPPLSSRPMVVEITRWPLFFSTALFAMEGIGTVMPIENSVRKPANFLGCPGVLNIGMVIIAISFVLLGAVGYIKYGEDVKGSITLNLPQDITAEIIKILVALAILLTYPLQLTAAIEVVWGGVSEKFSEENQDKGYYLTRTLLILGTVLIAIVLPNLSPALSLVGAIGFSGLGLLMPTITELVTYWDDISKPCGITIIKAVILIVFWAIATVSGTITSIQEIIAQYHIS
;
A
#
# COMPACT_ATOMS: atom_id res chain seq x y z
N MET A 1 -36.79 -49.74 16.16
CA MET A 1 -36.09 -49.66 14.86
C MET A 1 -36.61 -48.42 14.12
N SER A 2 -35.69 -47.50 13.78
CA SER A 2 -35.66 -46.49 12.69
C SER A 2 -36.99 -46.02 12.06
N ASN A 3 -37.25 -44.76 11.72
CA ASN A 3 -36.39 -43.61 11.40
C ASN A 3 -37.35 -42.41 11.24
N SER A 4 -37.06 -41.26 11.85
CA SER A 4 -37.61 -39.98 11.37
C SER A 4 -36.44 -39.06 11.07
N ARG A 5 -36.34 -38.63 9.82
CA ARG A 5 -35.32 -37.71 9.31
C ARG A 5 -35.60 -36.33 9.89
N SER A 6 -34.71 -35.84 10.75
CA SER A 6 -34.67 -34.41 11.09
C SER A 6 -33.95 -33.66 9.97
N LEU A 7 -34.59 -32.61 9.45
CA LEU A 7 -33.95 -31.61 8.61
C LEU A 7 -32.86 -30.87 9.43
N PRO A 8 -31.74 -30.45 8.81
CA PRO A 8 -30.76 -29.62 9.50
C PRO A 8 -31.38 -28.25 9.81
N SER A 9 -31.20 -27.79 11.04
CA SER A 9 -31.70 -26.49 11.50
C SER A 9 -31.09 -25.37 10.65
N SER A 10 -31.97 -24.48 10.22
CA SER A 10 -31.65 -23.19 9.61
C SER A 10 -30.54 -22.46 10.35
N TYR A 11 -29.61 -21.88 9.59
CA TYR A 11 -28.65 -20.91 10.08
C TYR A 11 -29.39 -19.70 10.66
N ASP A 12 -29.39 -19.56 11.97
CA ASP A 12 -29.82 -18.33 12.64
C ASP A 12 -28.80 -17.22 12.36
N LEU A 13 -29.19 -16.25 11.53
CA LEU A 13 -28.35 -15.15 11.10
C LEU A 13 -28.22 -14.03 12.17
N HIS A 14 -28.78 -14.24 13.36
CA HIS A 14 -28.81 -13.27 14.46
C HIS A 14 -27.75 -13.49 15.56
N ASP A 15 -27.03 -14.62 15.56
CA ASP A 15 -26.02 -14.93 16.61
C ASP A 15 -24.59 -14.45 16.31
N VAL A 16 -24.34 -13.84 15.15
CA VAL A 16 -22.95 -13.59 14.67
C VAL A 16 -22.48 -12.14 14.80
N LYS A 17 -23.31 -11.21 15.30
CA LYS A 17 -22.87 -9.85 15.60
C LYS A 17 -23.59 -9.31 16.83
N THR A 18 -22.93 -9.42 17.99
CA THR A 18 -22.75 -8.43 19.08
C THR A 18 -22.10 -9.12 20.29
N SER A 19 -22.15 -10.46 20.36
CA SER A 19 -21.53 -11.29 21.40
C SER A 19 -20.00 -11.37 21.30
N SER A 20 -19.41 -11.36 20.10
CA SER A 20 -17.94 -11.52 19.93
C SER A 20 -17.09 -10.31 20.32
N VAL A 21 -17.70 -9.14 20.59
CA VAL A 21 -16.99 -7.97 21.15
C VAL A 21 -17.29 -7.82 22.65
N LEU A 22 -18.47 -8.24 23.11
CA LEU A 22 -18.90 -8.14 24.52
C LEU A 22 -18.48 -9.35 25.40
N GLU A 23 -18.36 -10.55 24.83
CA GLU A 23 -17.86 -11.73 25.58
C GLU A 23 -16.34 -11.68 25.80
N LEU A 24 -15.62 -10.94 24.95
CA LEU A 24 -14.19 -10.67 25.12
C LEU A 24 -13.91 -9.76 26.32
N THR A 25 -14.85 -8.88 26.70
CA THR A 25 -14.69 -7.97 27.85
C THR A 25 -15.10 -8.57 29.19
N THR A 26 -15.92 -9.62 29.22
CA THR A 26 -16.51 -10.10 30.49
C THR A 26 -15.75 -11.30 31.08
N ASN A 27 -15.19 -12.18 30.25
CA ASN A 27 -14.45 -13.36 30.71
C ASN A 27 -12.98 -13.10 31.09
N GLU A 28 -12.40 -11.96 30.72
CA GLU A 28 -11.03 -11.58 31.14
C GLU A 28 -10.98 -10.91 32.53
N VAL A 29 -12.13 -10.51 33.10
CA VAL A 29 -12.18 -9.77 34.37
C VAL A 29 -12.17 -10.70 35.61
N MET A 30 -12.43 -12.00 35.45
CA MET A 30 -12.43 -12.95 36.57
C MET A 30 -11.55 -14.18 36.31
N GLN A 31 -10.24 -13.95 36.25
CA GLN A 31 -9.14 -14.83 36.69
C GLN A 31 -7.89 -14.61 35.82
N SER A 32 -7.03 -13.69 36.22
CA SER A 32 -5.60 -13.95 36.09
C SER A 32 -4.83 -13.11 37.11
N LYS A 33 -3.99 -13.76 37.90
CA LYS A 33 -2.76 -13.12 38.38
C LYS A 33 -2.08 -12.58 37.13
N GLU A 34 -1.82 -11.29 37.02
CA GLU A 34 -1.17 -10.66 35.85
C GLU A 34 0.11 -11.43 35.48
N LYS A 35 -0.01 -12.36 34.55
CA LYS A 35 1.12 -13.12 34.05
C LYS A 35 1.77 -12.22 33.02
N ILE A 36 2.91 -11.61 33.37
CA ILE A 36 3.71 -10.82 32.44
C ILE A 36 3.92 -11.66 31.19
N ARG A 37 3.39 -11.18 30.06
CA ARG A 37 3.46 -11.91 28.80
C ARG A 37 4.89 -11.94 28.31
N GLU A 38 5.41 -13.13 27.97
CA GLU A 38 6.73 -13.27 27.38
C GLU A 38 6.81 -12.56 26.01
N LYS A 39 7.92 -11.86 25.79
CA LYS A 39 8.15 -11.10 24.55
C LYS A 39 8.13 -12.03 23.34
N ASN A 40 7.33 -11.68 22.34
CA ASN A 40 7.16 -12.47 21.11
C ASN A 40 6.67 -13.92 21.33
N ALA A 41 6.04 -14.21 22.48
CA ALA A 41 5.40 -15.50 22.72
C ALA A 41 4.38 -15.83 21.61
N PRO A 42 4.24 -17.13 21.26
CA PRO A 42 3.22 -17.56 20.31
C PRO A 42 1.84 -17.05 20.69
N ARG A 43 1.12 -16.50 19.72
CA ARG A 43 -0.25 -16.01 19.91
C ARG A 43 -1.21 -17.18 19.70
N GLU A 44 -2.04 -17.48 20.70
CA GLU A 44 -3.08 -18.53 20.60
C GLU A 44 -4.35 -17.99 19.93
N GLY A 45 -5.10 -18.87 19.24
CA GLY A 45 -6.34 -18.54 18.56
C GLY A 45 -6.55 -19.33 17.26
N LYS A 46 -7.79 -19.78 17.01
CA LYS A 46 -8.15 -20.62 15.84
C LYS A 46 -7.93 -19.95 14.48
N LEU A 47 -7.81 -18.62 14.43
CA LEU A 47 -7.71 -17.82 13.20
C LEU A 47 -6.33 -17.16 13.00
N LYS A 48 -5.26 -17.68 13.63
CA LYS A 48 -3.91 -17.11 13.49
C LYS A 48 -3.23 -17.59 12.20
N THR A 49 -2.54 -16.66 11.53
CA THR A 49 -1.87 -16.86 10.24
C THR A 49 -0.55 -17.61 10.42
N SER A 50 -0.29 -18.59 9.56
CA SER A 50 1.01 -19.30 9.49
C SER A 50 2.09 -18.45 8.83
N ASP A 51 3.36 -18.84 8.99
CA ASP A 51 4.49 -18.10 8.39
C ASP A 51 4.39 -18.05 6.85
N LEU A 52 4.00 -19.16 6.21
CA LEU A 52 3.74 -19.20 4.78
C LEU A 52 2.52 -18.34 4.39
N GLY A 53 1.46 -18.37 5.19
CA GLY A 53 0.29 -17.52 4.97
C GLY A 53 0.66 -16.03 5.02
N ALA A 54 1.49 -15.64 6.00
CA ALA A 54 1.97 -14.27 6.14
C ALA A 54 2.90 -13.87 4.98
N LEU A 55 3.78 -14.77 4.52
CA LEU A 55 4.60 -14.55 3.32
C LEU A 55 3.73 -14.25 2.10
N ILE A 56 2.72 -15.10 1.85
CA ILE A 56 1.78 -14.93 0.74
C ILE A 56 1.02 -13.61 0.88
N HIS A 57 0.61 -13.21 2.09
CA HIS A 57 -0.06 -11.94 2.32
C HIS A 57 0.86 -10.73 2.06
N ILE A 58 2.15 -10.79 2.44
CA ILE A 58 3.13 -9.74 2.14
C ILE A 58 3.30 -9.61 0.63
N ILE A 59 3.59 -10.71 -0.07
CA ILE A 59 3.79 -10.71 -1.52
C ILE A 59 2.54 -10.17 -2.22
N LYS A 60 1.36 -10.70 -1.87
CA LYS A 60 0.08 -10.27 -2.44
C LYS A 60 -0.21 -8.79 -2.17
N SER A 61 0.12 -8.30 -0.98
CA SER A 61 -0.14 -6.90 -0.63
C SER A 61 0.78 -5.92 -1.36
N SER A 62 2.02 -6.30 -1.64
CA SER A 62 3.00 -5.42 -2.28
C SER A 62 3.01 -5.55 -3.80
N MET A 63 2.65 -6.72 -4.35
CA MET A 63 2.50 -6.93 -5.80
C MET A 63 1.17 -6.37 -6.32
N GLY A 64 0.91 -5.09 -6.01
CA GLY A 64 -0.26 -4.34 -6.50
C GLY A 64 0.00 -3.67 -7.85
N SER A 65 -0.78 -2.63 -8.15
CA SER A 65 -0.65 -1.84 -9.38
C SER A 65 0.72 -1.14 -9.52
N GLY A 66 1.43 -0.89 -8.42
CA GLY A 66 2.78 -0.31 -8.43
C GLY A 66 3.79 -1.16 -9.22
N THR A 67 3.60 -2.47 -9.24
CA THR A 67 4.37 -3.41 -10.08
C THR A 67 4.33 -2.97 -11.55
N LEU A 68 3.14 -2.59 -12.05
CA LEU A 68 2.93 -2.20 -13.44
C LEU A 68 3.64 -0.89 -13.83
N ALA A 69 3.99 -0.05 -12.86
CA ALA A 69 4.71 1.20 -13.07
C ALA A 69 6.24 1.03 -13.09
N MET A 70 6.77 -0.17 -12.81
CA MET A 70 8.22 -0.38 -12.69
C MET A 70 8.99 -0.13 -13.98
N SER A 71 8.39 -0.43 -15.13
CA SER A 71 9.04 -0.13 -16.42
C SER A 71 9.17 1.38 -16.63
N TYR A 72 8.17 2.15 -16.17
CA TYR A 72 8.23 3.61 -16.19
C TYR A 72 9.30 4.14 -15.24
N ALA A 73 9.47 3.52 -14.06
CA ALA A 73 10.58 3.89 -13.19
C ALA A 73 11.92 3.68 -13.91
N PHE A 74 12.14 2.51 -14.52
CA PHE A 74 13.39 2.18 -15.22
C PHE A 74 13.69 3.11 -16.41
N SER A 75 12.67 3.62 -17.11
CA SER A 75 12.87 4.62 -18.17
C SER A 75 13.37 5.98 -17.67
N ASN A 76 13.27 6.25 -16.36
CA ASN A 76 13.76 7.46 -15.73
C ASN A 76 15.15 7.36 -15.11
N ILE A 77 15.77 6.17 -15.07
CA ILE A 77 17.10 5.97 -14.46
C ILE A 77 18.08 5.14 -15.30
N GLY A 78 17.57 4.33 -16.24
CA GLY A 78 18.37 3.44 -17.09
C GLY A 78 18.48 2.02 -16.54
N LEU A 79 18.99 1.08 -17.35
CA LEU A 79 19.00 -0.34 -16.99
C LEU A 79 19.96 -0.66 -15.84
N PHE A 80 21.22 -0.24 -15.93
CA PHE A 80 22.24 -0.59 -14.94
C PHE A 80 21.92 0.07 -13.60
N VAL A 81 21.72 1.39 -13.60
CA VAL A 81 21.39 2.13 -12.37
C VAL A 81 20.02 1.74 -11.84
N GLY A 82 19.06 1.37 -12.70
CA GLY A 82 17.75 0.88 -12.28
C GLY A 82 17.81 -0.41 -11.48
N VAL A 83 18.64 -1.39 -11.87
CA VAL A 83 18.80 -2.64 -11.11
C VAL A 83 19.35 -2.37 -9.71
N PHE A 84 20.45 -1.61 -9.60
CA PHE A 84 21.04 -1.28 -8.30
C PHE A 84 20.18 -0.32 -7.48
N GLY A 85 19.54 0.65 -8.13
CA GLY A 85 18.62 1.60 -7.53
C GLY A 85 17.40 0.90 -6.94
N MET A 86 16.84 -0.09 -7.65
CA MET A 86 15.69 -0.84 -7.15
C MET A 86 16.09 -1.73 -5.96
N ALA A 87 17.25 -2.38 -6.03
CA ALA A 87 17.80 -3.13 -4.89
C ALA A 87 18.02 -2.22 -3.68
N PHE A 88 18.53 -1.01 -3.89
CA PHE A 88 18.76 -0.01 -2.84
C PHE A 88 17.44 0.47 -2.21
N VAL A 89 16.43 0.83 -3.02
CA VAL A 89 15.11 1.22 -2.52
C VAL A 89 14.46 0.07 -1.75
N ALA A 90 14.55 -1.16 -2.27
CA ALA A 90 13.99 -2.33 -1.61
C ALA A 90 14.67 -2.60 -0.26
N LEU A 91 15.99 -2.46 -0.17
CA LEU A 91 16.74 -2.62 1.08
C LEU A 91 16.29 -1.58 2.12
N ILE A 92 16.18 -0.31 1.72
CA ILE A 92 15.71 0.77 2.60
C ILE A 92 14.28 0.49 3.08
N CYS A 93 13.36 0.15 2.17
CA CYS A 93 11.96 -0.11 2.52
C CYS A 93 11.82 -1.34 3.44
N ALA A 94 12.56 -2.41 3.16
CA ALA A 94 12.59 -3.61 4.00
C ALA A 94 13.14 -3.27 5.39
N HIS A 95 14.22 -2.48 5.45
CA HIS A 95 14.79 -2.03 6.71
C HIS A 95 13.82 -1.18 7.53
N CYS A 96 13.20 -0.16 6.93
CA CYS A 96 12.24 0.72 7.60
C CYS A 96 11.01 -0.07 8.09
N THR A 97 10.52 -1.02 7.30
CA THR A 97 9.43 -1.90 7.71
C THR A 97 9.85 -2.80 8.88
N HIS A 98 11.05 -3.36 8.83
CA HIS A 98 11.59 -4.20 9.89
C HIS A 98 11.73 -3.44 11.23
N ILE A 99 12.29 -2.22 11.21
CA ILE A 99 12.43 -1.42 12.45
C ILE A 99 11.06 -1.04 13.03
N LEU A 100 10.08 -0.73 12.19
CA LEU A 100 8.73 -0.40 12.65
C LEU A 100 8.09 -1.59 13.39
N VAL A 101 8.14 -2.78 12.79
CA VAL A 101 7.59 -3.99 13.41
C VAL A 101 8.33 -4.31 14.70
N LYS A 102 9.67 -4.17 14.72
CA LYS A 102 10.48 -4.37 15.92
C LYS A 102 10.05 -3.42 17.04
N CYS A 103 9.85 -2.13 16.74
CA CYS A 103 9.35 -1.15 17.71
C CYS A 103 7.95 -1.52 18.20
N SER A 104 7.07 -1.97 17.30
CA SER A 104 5.72 -2.41 17.69
C SER A 104 5.76 -3.61 18.64
N GLN A 105 6.57 -4.63 18.36
CA GLN A 105 6.74 -5.79 19.23
C GLN A 105 7.27 -5.41 20.62
N GLU A 106 8.25 -4.50 20.67
CA GLU A 106 8.80 -3.98 21.93
C GLU A 106 7.74 -3.22 22.75
N LEU A 107 7.05 -2.27 22.12
CA LEU A 107 6.04 -1.45 22.79
C LEU A 107 4.80 -2.28 23.19
N CYS A 108 4.47 -3.34 22.42
CA CYS A 108 3.40 -4.27 22.78
C CYS A 108 3.76 -5.02 24.05
N TYR A 109 5.01 -5.47 24.17
CA TYR A 109 5.51 -6.11 25.38
C TYR A 109 5.48 -5.15 26.58
N GLN A 110 5.97 -3.92 26.43
CA GLN A 110 5.96 -2.91 27.50
C GLN A 110 4.55 -2.52 27.97
N ARG A 111 3.56 -2.53 27.07
CA ARG A 111 2.16 -2.21 27.38
C ARG A 111 1.28 -3.43 27.69
N ASN A 112 1.84 -4.63 27.69
CA ASN A 112 1.10 -5.89 27.79
C ASN A 112 -0.06 -6.02 26.77
N LEU A 113 0.15 -5.55 25.53
CA LEU A 113 -0.83 -5.58 24.44
C LEU A 113 -0.54 -6.70 23.43
N SER A 114 -1.58 -7.32 22.88
CA SER A 114 -1.48 -8.39 21.86
C SER A 114 -0.95 -7.88 20.52
N SER A 115 -1.41 -6.71 20.11
CA SER A 115 -1.15 -6.05 18.83
C SER A 115 -1.31 -4.53 18.94
N MET A 116 -0.79 -3.80 17.96
CA MET A 116 -1.02 -2.37 17.78
C MET A 116 -1.21 -2.04 16.30
N SER A 117 -2.03 -1.02 16.00
CA SER A 117 -2.04 -0.43 14.66
C SER A 117 -0.78 0.41 14.43
N TYR A 118 -0.54 0.79 13.17
CA TYR A 118 0.57 1.67 12.80
C TYR A 118 0.58 2.96 13.64
N ALA A 119 -0.54 3.67 13.71
CA ALA A 119 -0.64 4.93 14.42
C ALA A 119 -0.52 4.74 15.95
N ASP A 120 -1.03 3.64 16.49
CA ASP A 120 -0.88 3.31 17.92
C ASP A 120 0.58 3.01 18.29
N THR A 121 1.34 2.37 17.38
CA THR A 121 2.78 2.13 17.55
C THR A 121 3.53 3.47 17.62
N VAL A 122 3.28 4.38 16.68
CA VAL A 122 3.92 5.72 16.67
C VAL A 122 3.57 6.49 17.95
N GLU A 123 2.29 6.52 18.34
CA GLU A 123 1.87 7.21 19.56
C GLU A 123 2.51 6.61 20.82
N SER A 124 2.55 5.27 20.91
CA SER A 124 3.11 4.57 22.06
C SER A 124 4.62 4.78 22.17
N ALA A 125 5.34 4.83 21.04
CA ALA A 125 6.76 5.16 21.01
C ALA A 125 7.03 6.51 21.67
N PHE A 126 6.27 7.54 21.31
CA PHE A 126 6.42 8.88 21.89
C PHE A 126 5.95 8.97 23.34
N LYS A 127 4.92 8.19 23.74
CA LYS A 127 4.45 8.16 25.13
C LYS A 127 5.44 7.51 26.09
N LEU A 128 6.13 6.45 25.65
CA LEU A 128 6.94 5.60 26.53
C LEU A 128 8.45 5.77 26.34
N GLY A 129 8.89 5.95 25.10
CA GLY A 129 10.31 6.08 24.76
C GLY A 129 10.94 7.37 25.27
N ALA A 130 12.27 7.43 25.22
CA ALA A 130 13.09 8.56 25.63
C ALA A 130 12.78 9.06 27.05
N SER A 131 12.58 8.15 28.00
CA SER A 131 12.20 8.46 29.37
C SER A 131 10.99 9.41 29.44
N ARG A 132 10.04 9.26 28.51
CA ARG A 132 8.83 10.11 28.33
C ARG A 132 9.09 11.58 27.97
N ARG A 133 10.32 11.95 27.59
CA ARG A 133 10.71 13.32 27.22
C ARG A 133 9.87 13.91 26.08
N PHE A 134 9.44 13.06 25.15
CA PHE A 134 8.64 13.46 23.99
C PHE A 134 7.15 13.12 24.11
N SER A 135 6.67 12.75 25.31
CA SER A 135 5.29 12.31 25.54
C SER A 135 4.22 13.34 25.15
N HIS A 136 4.51 14.64 25.32
CA HIS A 136 3.61 15.73 24.90
C HIS A 136 3.38 15.78 23.38
N TRP A 137 4.32 15.28 22.59
CA TRP A 137 4.21 15.21 21.12
C TRP A 137 3.47 13.97 20.63
N SER A 138 3.12 13.01 21.51
CA SER A 138 2.52 11.73 21.11
C SER A 138 1.26 11.86 20.27
N LYS A 139 0.31 12.72 20.68
CA LYS A 139 -0.93 12.97 19.92
C LYS A 139 -0.66 13.62 18.56
N PHE A 140 0.29 14.56 18.50
CA PHE A 140 0.70 15.18 17.24
C PHE A 140 1.29 14.14 16.29
N MET A 141 2.19 13.28 16.79
CA MET A 141 2.82 12.24 15.98
C MET A 141 1.83 11.17 15.52
N ARG A 142 0.82 10.83 16.33
CA ARG A 142 -0.31 10.00 15.90
C ARG A 142 -1.06 10.67 14.73
N ALA A 143 -1.37 11.96 14.85
CA ALA A 143 -2.05 12.71 13.80
C ALA A 143 -1.22 12.79 12.52
N LEU A 144 0.10 12.95 12.64
CA LEU A 144 1.04 12.96 11.51
C LEU A 144 1.12 11.59 10.82
N ALA A 145 1.18 10.50 11.57
CA ALA A 145 1.13 9.14 11.03
C ALA A 145 -0.19 8.88 10.29
N ASN A 146 -1.31 9.31 10.88
CA ASN A 146 -2.63 9.25 10.23
C ASN A 146 -2.68 10.10 8.95
N PHE A 147 -2.10 11.30 8.95
CA PHE A 147 -2.01 12.14 7.75
C PHE A 147 -1.25 11.43 6.63
N PHE A 148 -0.09 10.82 6.93
CA PHE A 148 0.66 10.05 5.93
C PHE A 148 -0.08 8.79 5.48
N LEU A 149 -0.78 8.07 6.37
CA LEU A 149 -1.64 6.95 5.99
C LEU A 149 -2.74 7.41 5.02
N PHE A 150 -3.43 8.51 5.34
CA PHE A 150 -4.50 9.06 4.51
C PHE A 150 -3.97 9.46 3.13
N ILE A 151 -2.96 10.32 3.04
CA ILE A 151 -2.46 10.82 1.75
C ILE A 151 -1.93 9.67 0.87
N THR A 152 -1.35 8.64 1.49
CA THR A 152 -0.84 7.46 0.78
C THR A 152 -1.97 6.65 0.16
N TYR A 153 -2.93 6.18 0.97
CA TYR A 153 -4.01 5.32 0.47
C TYR A 153 -5.03 6.07 -0.39
N TYR A 154 -5.26 7.35 -0.08
CA TYR A 154 -6.09 8.22 -0.90
C TYR A 154 -5.41 8.57 -2.24
N GLY A 155 -4.09 8.74 -2.24
CA GLY A 155 -3.30 8.87 -3.45
C GLY A 155 -3.33 7.62 -4.33
N VAL A 156 -3.14 6.43 -3.75
CA VAL A 156 -3.23 5.14 -4.45
C VAL A 156 -4.61 4.94 -5.08
N THR A 157 -5.68 5.23 -4.34
CA THR A 157 -7.05 5.12 -4.89
C THR A 157 -7.29 6.10 -6.04
N THR A 158 -6.70 7.30 -5.98
CA THR A 158 -6.73 8.25 -7.09
C THR A 158 -5.99 7.74 -8.33
N THR A 159 -4.79 7.16 -8.16
CA THR A 159 -4.05 6.57 -9.31
C THR A 159 -4.77 5.37 -9.91
N TYR A 160 -5.56 4.65 -9.11
CA TYR A 160 -6.43 3.57 -9.60
C TYR A 160 -7.51 4.12 -10.53
N VAL A 161 -8.18 5.22 -10.16
CA VAL A 161 -9.19 5.87 -11.03
C VAL A 161 -8.57 6.26 -12.37
N ILE A 162 -7.40 6.90 -12.34
CA ILE A 162 -6.68 7.34 -13.55
C ILE A 162 -6.31 6.16 -14.44
N LEU A 163 -5.74 5.10 -13.85
CA LEU A 163 -5.32 3.91 -14.59
C LEU A 163 -6.52 3.19 -15.22
N VAL A 164 -7.59 2.97 -14.47
CA VAL A 164 -8.80 2.31 -14.99
C VAL A 164 -9.44 3.15 -16.12
N ALA A 165 -9.56 4.47 -15.94
CA ALA A 165 -10.09 5.35 -16.98
C ALA A 165 -9.22 5.33 -18.25
N THR A 166 -7.90 5.37 -18.11
CA THR A 166 -6.97 5.34 -19.24
C THR A 166 -6.99 3.99 -19.98
N SER A 167 -7.12 2.88 -19.24
CA SER A 167 -7.27 1.55 -19.85
C SER A 167 -8.58 1.44 -20.64
N PHE A 168 -9.70 1.89 -20.08
CA PHE A 168 -10.98 1.90 -20.82
C PHE A 168 -10.94 2.82 -22.03
N LYS A 169 -10.31 3.99 -21.93
CA LYS A 169 -10.08 4.88 -23.08
C LYS A 169 -9.39 4.15 -24.22
N GLN A 170 -8.25 3.50 -23.97
CA GLN A 170 -7.51 2.80 -25.04
C GLN A 170 -8.32 1.69 -25.72
N VAL A 171 -9.18 1.00 -24.98
CA VAL A 171 -10.01 -0.08 -25.52
C VAL A 171 -11.20 0.49 -26.29
N ILE A 172 -11.92 1.47 -25.73
CA ILE A 172 -13.11 2.04 -26.37
C ILE A 172 -12.75 2.78 -27.65
N GLU A 173 -11.70 3.61 -27.63
CA GLU A 173 -11.27 4.39 -28.81
C GLU A 173 -10.66 3.48 -29.91
N ASN A 174 -10.26 2.24 -29.60
CA ASN A 174 -9.80 1.30 -30.62
C ASN A 174 -10.97 0.69 -31.44
N HIS A 175 -12.17 0.65 -30.87
CA HIS A 175 -13.37 0.06 -31.49
C HIS A 175 -14.43 1.09 -31.87
N SER A 176 -14.17 2.38 -31.67
CA SER A 176 -15.12 3.46 -31.97
C SER A 176 -14.40 4.68 -32.51
N ASP A 177 -15.06 5.45 -33.38
CA ASP A 177 -14.54 6.72 -33.92
C ASP A 177 -14.56 7.88 -32.91
N VAL A 178 -14.70 7.55 -31.62
CA VAL A 178 -14.77 8.52 -30.53
C VAL A 178 -13.35 8.80 -30.05
N SER A 179 -12.97 10.07 -30.00
CA SER A 179 -11.75 10.51 -29.33
C SER A 179 -12.11 11.56 -28.28
N MET A 180 -11.93 11.22 -27.01
CA MET A 180 -12.31 12.10 -25.89
C MET A 180 -11.15 12.29 -24.93
N ASP A 181 -11.17 13.43 -24.23
CA ASP A 181 -10.24 13.65 -23.13
C ASP A 181 -10.44 12.59 -22.03
N THR A 182 -9.35 12.13 -21.41
CA THR A 182 -9.37 11.11 -20.34
C THR A 182 -10.29 11.50 -19.18
N ARG A 183 -10.49 12.81 -18.93
CA ARG A 183 -11.42 13.33 -17.92
C ARG A 183 -12.86 12.86 -18.11
N TRP A 184 -13.32 12.71 -19.37
CA TRP A 184 -14.66 12.18 -19.64
C TRP A 184 -14.78 10.71 -19.24
N TYR A 185 -13.74 9.91 -19.49
CA TYR A 185 -13.70 8.52 -19.04
C TYR A 185 -13.69 8.41 -17.51
N VAL A 186 -13.01 9.33 -16.81
CA VAL A 186 -13.06 9.41 -15.34
C VAL A 186 -14.48 9.72 -14.84
N LEU A 187 -15.18 10.67 -15.48
CA LEU A 187 -16.57 11.00 -15.15
C LEU A 187 -17.52 9.82 -15.37
N ILE A 188 -17.42 9.14 -16.52
CA ILE A 188 -18.24 7.96 -16.83
C ILE A 188 -17.95 6.85 -15.80
N LEU A 189 -16.68 6.62 -15.48
CA LEU A 189 -16.26 5.60 -14.52
C LEU A 189 -16.79 5.87 -13.10
N THR A 190 -17.13 7.12 -12.75
CA THR A 190 -17.76 7.47 -11.47
C THR A 190 -19.05 6.70 -11.24
N VAL A 191 -19.83 6.44 -12.29
CA VAL A 191 -21.08 5.65 -12.21
C VAL A 191 -20.81 4.22 -11.73
N ILE A 192 -19.62 3.68 -12.01
CA ILE A 192 -19.20 2.33 -11.63
C ILE A 192 -18.45 2.35 -10.28
N ILE A 193 -17.56 3.32 -10.07
CA ILE A 193 -16.76 3.42 -8.84
C ILE A 193 -17.66 3.70 -7.62
N LEU A 194 -18.69 4.53 -7.76
CA LEU A 194 -19.55 4.89 -6.62
C LEU A 194 -20.23 3.66 -5.97
N PRO A 195 -20.96 2.79 -6.69
CA PRO A 195 -21.59 1.62 -6.10
C PRO A 195 -20.58 0.56 -5.62
N VAL A 196 -19.43 0.44 -6.29
CA VAL A 196 -18.38 -0.51 -5.89
C VAL A 196 -17.64 -0.01 -4.63
N GLY A 197 -17.35 1.29 -4.60
CA GLY A 197 -16.62 1.98 -3.53
C GLY A 197 -17.41 2.11 -2.25
N ILE A 198 -18.75 2.19 -2.29
CA ILE A 198 -19.60 2.38 -1.09
C ILE A 198 -19.63 1.16 -0.16
N VAL A 199 -19.18 -0.01 -0.62
CA VAL A 199 -19.21 -1.26 0.14
C VAL A 199 -18.37 -1.15 1.41
N ARG A 200 -19.04 -1.06 2.56
CA ARG A 200 -18.42 -0.83 3.88
C ARG A 200 -17.71 -2.06 4.44
N HIS A 201 -18.32 -3.24 4.32
CA HIS A 201 -17.81 -4.42 5.02
C HIS A 201 -16.76 -5.16 4.20
N ILE A 202 -15.52 -5.16 4.70
CA ILE A 202 -14.37 -5.86 4.10
C ILE A 202 -14.68 -7.33 3.80
N LYS A 203 -15.52 -7.99 4.62
CA LYS A 203 -15.95 -9.39 4.38
C LYS A 203 -16.60 -9.61 3.02
N PHE A 204 -17.42 -8.67 2.54
CA PHE A 204 -18.02 -8.76 1.21
C PHE A 204 -17.00 -8.51 0.09
N LEU A 205 -15.93 -7.78 0.37
CA LEU A 205 -14.84 -7.50 -0.58
C LEU A 205 -13.85 -8.67 -0.73
N VAL A 206 -13.83 -9.63 0.21
CA VAL A 206 -12.89 -10.76 0.18
C VAL A 206 -12.92 -11.56 -1.14
N PRO A 207 -14.07 -12.05 -1.64
CA PRO A 207 -14.12 -12.79 -2.90
C PRO A 207 -13.70 -11.92 -4.09
N PHE A 208 -14.13 -10.66 -4.14
CA PHE A 208 -13.73 -9.72 -5.20
C PHE A 208 -12.23 -9.44 -5.19
N SER A 209 -11.65 -9.26 -4.00
CA SER A 209 -10.20 -9.11 -3.84
C SER A 209 -9.48 -10.38 -4.30
N ALA A 210 -9.96 -11.58 -3.95
CA ALA A 210 -9.37 -12.82 -4.43
C ALA A 210 -9.36 -12.89 -5.97
N THR A 211 -10.49 -12.60 -6.61
CA THR A 211 -10.61 -12.51 -8.08
C THR A 211 -9.68 -11.44 -8.66
N ALA A 212 -9.62 -10.25 -8.05
CA ALA A 212 -8.73 -9.17 -8.47
C ALA A 212 -7.27 -9.60 -8.49
N ASN A 213 -6.82 -10.36 -7.50
CA ASN A 213 -5.44 -10.84 -7.46
C ASN A 213 -5.15 -11.88 -8.54
N VAL A 214 -6.12 -12.74 -8.87
CA VAL A 214 -5.99 -13.68 -10.00
C VAL A 214 -5.88 -12.92 -11.31
N PHE A 215 -6.74 -11.91 -11.52
CA PHE A 215 -6.73 -11.06 -12.69
C PHE A 215 -5.42 -10.28 -12.83
N LEU A 216 -4.91 -9.71 -11.73
CA LEU A 216 -3.65 -9.00 -11.72
C LEU A 216 -2.47 -9.94 -11.99
N LEU A 217 -2.47 -11.14 -11.40
CA LEU A 217 -1.43 -12.15 -11.65
C LEU A 217 -1.39 -12.55 -13.13
N ILE A 218 -2.53 -12.94 -13.71
CA ILE A 218 -2.66 -13.29 -15.13
C ILE A 218 -2.21 -12.11 -15.99
N GLY A 219 -2.72 -10.91 -15.70
CA GLY A 219 -2.39 -9.71 -16.46
C GLY A 219 -0.91 -9.37 -16.43
N CYS A 220 -0.25 -9.44 -15.27
CA CYS A 220 1.19 -9.27 -15.13
C CYS A 220 1.96 -10.33 -15.91
N THR A 221 1.62 -11.62 -15.76
CA THR A 221 2.31 -12.72 -16.45
C THR A 221 2.20 -12.60 -17.97
N VAL A 222 1.01 -12.32 -18.50
CA VAL A 222 0.80 -12.17 -19.95
C VAL A 222 1.46 -10.89 -20.45
N THR A 223 1.45 -9.80 -19.68
CA THR A 223 2.15 -8.57 -20.06
C THR A 223 3.66 -8.80 -20.16
N ILE A 224 4.25 -9.55 -19.23
CA ILE A 224 5.66 -9.97 -19.30
C ILE A 224 5.91 -10.81 -20.56
N TYR A 225 5.01 -11.74 -20.89
CA TYR A 225 5.11 -12.53 -22.13
C TYR A 225 5.15 -11.65 -23.38
N PHE A 226 4.26 -10.65 -23.49
CA PHE A 226 4.28 -9.69 -24.61
C PHE A 226 5.59 -8.89 -24.69
N CYS A 227 6.25 -8.61 -23.56
CA CYS A 227 7.54 -7.93 -23.57
C CYS A 227 8.68 -8.78 -24.14
N PHE A 228 8.57 -10.11 -24.12
CA PHE A 228 9.55 -11.02 -24.72
C PHE A 228 9.38 -11.23 -26.22
N ILE A 229 8.21 -10.91 -26.77
CA ILE A 229 7.98 -10.93 -28.23
C ILE A 229 8.76 -9.77 -28.85
N ASP A 230 9.55 -10.04 -29.90
CA ASP A 230 10.37 -9.04 -30.62
C ASP A 230 11.15 -8.12 -29.68
N MET A 231 11.83 -8.69 -28.70
CA MET A 231 12.61 -7.95 -27.72
C MET A 231 13.85 -7.34 -28.40
N PRO A 232 14.05 -6.01 -28.35
CA PRO A 232 15.23 -5.39 -28.91
C PRO A 232 16.48 -5.76 -28.09
N PRO A 233 17.70 -5.66 -28.67
CA PRO A 233 18.92 -5.94 -27.95
C PRO A 233 19.10 -5.00 -26.75
N LEU A 234 19.72 -5.47 -25.66
CA LEU A 234 19.95 -4.67 -24.45
C LEU A 234 20.74 -3.38 -24.72
N SER A 235 21.62 -3.40 -25.73
CA SER A 235 22.42 -2.23 -26.14
C SER A 235 21.57 -1.10 -26.75
N SER A 236 20.31 -1.35 -27.08
CA SER A 236 19.39 -0.33 -27.61
C SER A 236 18.84 0.62 -26.55
N ARG A 237 19.18 0.41 -25.27
CA ARG A 237 18.70 1.23 -24.15
C ARG A 237 19.87 1.83 -23.38
N PRO A 238 19.75 3.08 -22.91
CA PRO A 238 20.78 3.67 -22.09
C PRO A 238 20.90 2.93 -20.75
N MET A 239 22.14 2.62 -20.38
CA MET A 239 22.46 2.01 -19.09
C MET A 239 22.25 2.99 -17.93
N VAL A 240 22.36 4.30 -18.24
CA VAL A 240 22.22 5.43 -17.32
C VAL A 240 21.42 6.52 -18.02
N VAL A 241 20.36 7.00 -17.38
CA VAL A 241 19.58 8.17 -17.83
C VAL A 241 20.04 9.40 -17.05
N GLU A 242 19.73 10.59 -17.56
CA GLU A 242 20.04 11.88 -16.92
C GLU A 242 19.59 11.94 -15.45
N ILE A 243 20.47 12.47 -14.58
CA ILE A 243 20.27 12.54 -13.12
C ILE A 243 19.01 13.34 -12.74
N THR A 244 18.61 14.32 -13.56
CA THR A 244 17.40 15.13 -13.34
C THR A 244 16.11 14.31 -13.31
N ARG A 245 16.10 13.12 -13.93
CA ARG A 245 14.95 12.19 -13.95
C ARG A 245 14.98 11.15 -12.83
N TRP A 246 16.12 10.97 -12.15
CA TRP A 246 16.25 9.96 -11.08
C TRP A 246 15.26 10.16 -9.92
N PRO A 247 14.86 11.38 -9.53
CA PRO A 247 13.79 11.59 -8.55
C PRO A 247 12.47 10.89 -8.90
N LEU A 248 12.10 10.85 -10.18
CA LEU A 248 10.89 10.15 -10.66
C LEU A 248 11.04 8.63 -10.47
N PHE A 249 12.24 8.08 -10.72
CA PHE A 249 12.52 6.67 -10.43
C PHE A 249 12.35 6.37 -8.95
N PHE A 250 13.03 7.11 -8.06
CA PHE A 250 12.97 6.83 -6.62
C PHE A 250 11.56 6.97 -6.07
N SER A 251 10.81 7.97 -6.52
CA SER A 251 9.43 8.19 -6.08
C SER A 251 8.50 7.09 -6.59
N THR A 252 8.60 6.70 -7.86
CA THR A 252 7.81 5.60 -8.43
C THR A 252 8.17 4.25 -7.79
N ALA A 253 9.45 4.01 -7.52
CA ALA A 253 9.92 2.81 -6.83
C ALA A 253 9.42 2.75 -5.37
N LEU A 254 9.42 3.87 -4.64
CA LEU A 254 8.82 3.96 -3.31
C LEU A 254 7.30 3.72 -3.35
N PHE A 255 6.61 4.25 -4.37
CA PHE A 255 5.20 3.94 -4.60
C PHE A 255 4.97 2.45 -4.83
N ALA A 256 5.82 1.78 -5.62
CA ALA A 256 5.65 0.36 -5.90
C ALA A 256 6.05 -0.55 -4.75
N MET A 257 7.05 -0.17 -3.95
CA MET A 257 7.39 -0.82 -2.67
C MET A 257 6.35 -0.53 -1.58
N GLU A 258 5.08 -0.48 -2.00
CA GLU A 258 3.88 -0.41 -1.18
C GLU A 258 3.79 -1.65 -0.27
N GLY A 259 3.13 -1.50 0.88
CA GLY A 259 2.84 -2.61 1.78
C GLY A 259 3.07 -2.28 3.26
N ILE A 260 3.74 -1.17 3.58
CA ILE A 260 4.04 -0.85 4.99
C ILE A 260 2.77 -0.74 5.86
N GLY A 261 1.66 -0.23 5.32
CA GLY A 261 0.41 -0.14 6.07
C GLY A 261 -0.34 -1.46 6.24
N THR A 262 -0.04 -2.50 5.45
CA THR A 262 -0.61 -3.85 5.62
C THR A 262 0.29 -4.78 6.44
N VAL A 263 1.59 -4.47 6.54
CA VAL A 263 2.54 -5.24 7.34
C VAL A 263 2.11 -5.32 8.80
N MET A 264 1.61 -4.23 9.38
CA MET A 264 1.14 -4.23 10.77
C MET A 264 -0.07 -5.16 11.00
N PRO A 265 -1.17 -5.05 10.22
CA PRO A 265 -2.25 -6.05 10.25
C PRO A 265 -1.78 -7.49 10.03
N ILE A 266 -0.87 -7.73 9.09
CA ILE A 266 -0.32 -9.06 8.82
C ILE A 266 0.42 -9.57 10.05
N GLU A 267 1.35 -8.81 10.60
CA GLU A 267 2.08 -9.19 11.82
C GLU A 267 1.13 -9.51 12.95
N ASN A 268 0.14 -8.63 13.20
CA ASN A 268 -0.84 -8.76 14.27
C ASN A 268 -1.63 -10.09 14.19
N SER A 269 -1.78 -10.64 12.99
CA SER A 269 -2.46 -11.91 12.72
C SER A 269 -1.56 -13.16 12.85
N VAL A 270 -0.22 -12.99 12.83
CA VAL A 270 0.74 -14.10 12.81
C VAL A 270 0.76 -14.88 14.12
N ARG A 271 0.85 -16.22 14.02
CA ARG A 271 0.94 -17.13 15.17
C ARG A 271 2.27 -17.02 15.91
N LYS A 272 3.39 -16.88 15.20
CA LYS A 272 4.75 -16.79 15.75
C LYS A 272 5.43 -15.46 15.38
N PRO A 273 5.21 -14.37 16.16
CA PRO A 273 5.77 -13.05 15.86
C PRO A 273 7.31 -13.03 15.77
N ALA A 274 7.99 -13.91 16.51
CA ALA A 274 9.44 -14.06 16.45
C ALA A 274 9.94 -14.51 15.06
N ASN A 275 9.20 -15.39 14.37
CA ASN A 275 9.57 -15.88 13.04
C ASN A 275 9.41 -14.79 11.96
N PHE A 276 8.52 -13.82 12.19
CA PHE A 276 8.24 -12.75 11.23
C PHE A 276 9.48 -11.88 10.97
N LEU A 277 10.24 -11.57 12.03
CA LEU A 277 11.50 -10.80 12.00
C LEU A 277 12.77 -11.67 12.18
N GLY A 278 12.66 -13.00 12.09
CA GLY A 278 13.80 -13.91 12.30
C GLY A 278 14.92 -13.76 11.25
N CYS A 279 15.87 -14.70 11.25
CA CYS A 279 16.96 -14.77 10.28
C CYS A 279 16.99 -16.13 9.56
N PRO A 280 16.51 -16.24 8.30
CA PRO A 280 15.76 -15.23 7.53
C PRO A 280 14.28 -15.18 7.95
N GLY A 281 13.78 -13.98 8.21
CA GLY A 281 12.40 -13.74 8.64
C GLY A 281 11.44 -13.66 7.47
N VAL A 282 10.16 -13.94 7.75
CA VAL A 282 9.07 -13.91 6.74
C VAL A 282 9.05 -12.58 5.97
N LEU A 283 9.22 -11.46 6.68
CA LEU A 283 9.26 -10.12 6.09
C LEU A 283 10.39 -9.99 5.06
N ASN A 284 11.62 -10.35 5.44
CA ASN A 284 12.80 -10.17 4.59
C ASN A 284 12.72 -11.05 3.34
N ILE A 285 12.26 -12.29 3.47
CA ILE A 285 12.06 -13.19 2.32
C ILE A 285 11.03 -12.59 1.36
N GLY A 286 9.90 -12.10 1.86
CA GLY A 286 8.87 -11.46 1.05
C GLY A 286 9.41 -10.26 0.27
N MET A 287 10.12 -9.35 0.96
CA MET A 287 10.67 -8.15 0.35
C MET A 287 11.72 -8.46 -0.74
N VAL A 288 12.54 -9.51 -0.57
CA VAL A 288 13.49 -9.95 -1.61
C VAL A 288 12.76 -10.46 -2.85
N ILE A 289 11.71 -11.28 -2.68
CA ILE A 289 10.90 -11.79 -3.80
C ILE A 289 10.25 -10.64 -4.57
N ILE A 290 9.70 -9.65 -3.86
CA ILE A 290 9.09 -8.45 -4.44
C ILE A 290 10.14 -7.66 -5.23
N ALA A 291 11.32 -7.41 -4.64
CA ALA A 291 12.39 -6.65 -5.28
C ALA A 291 12.86 -7.30 -6.59
N ILE A 292 13.06 -8.63 -6.60
CA ILE A 292 13.44 -9.37 -7.81
C ILE A 292 12.34 -9.24 -8.86
N SER A 293 11.06 -9.37 -8.47
CA SER A 293 9.93 -9.24 -9.38
C SER A 293 9.86 -7.85 -10.03
N PHE A 294 10.14 -6.79 -9.25
CA PHE A 294 10.15 -5.41 -9.75
C PHE A 294 11.34 -5.12 -10.66
N VAL A 295 12.52 -5.66 -10.36
CA VAL A 295 13.67 -5.57 -11.26
C VAL A 295 13.36 -6.26 -12.58
N LEU A 296 12.79 -7.46 -12.55
CA LEU A 296 12.44 -8.20 -13.76
C LEU A 296 11.44 -7.43 -14.61
N LEU A 297 10.31 -7.02 -14.03
CA LEU A 297 9.27 -6.31 -14.78
C LEU A 297 9.74 -4.91 -15.24
N GLY A 298 10.49 -4.21 -14.39
CA GLY A 298 11.06 -2.91 -14.69
C GLY A 298 12.03 -2.96 -15.86
N ALA A 299 13.05 -3.82 -15.76
CA ALA A 299 14.06 -3.96 -16.80
C ALA A 299 13.47 -4.51 -18.11
N VAL A 300 12.67 -5.59 -18.06
CA VAL A 300 12.10 -6.21 -19.27
C VAL A 300 11.17 -5.26 -20.00
N GLY A 301 10.27 -4.57 -19.28
CA GLY A 301 9.38 -3.60 -19.92
C GLY A 301 10.10 -2.39 -20.48
N TYR A 302 11.16 -1.91 -19.80
CA TYR A 302 11.97 -0.81 -20.31
C TYR A 302 12.81 -1.22 -21.54
N ILE A 303 13.34 -2.45 -21.57
CA ILE A 303 14.00 -2.99 -22.78
C ILE A 303 13.00 -2.96 -23.94
N LYS A 304 11.80 -3.50 -23.76
CA LYS A 304 10.80 -3.57 -24.83
C LYS A 304 10.40 -2.18 -25.34
N TYR A 305 9.94 -1.29 -24.46
CA TYR A 305 9.26 -0.05 -24.86
C TYR A 305 10.14 1.21 -24.80
N GLY A 306 11.31 1.18 -24.17
CA GLY A 306 12.26 2.30 -24.17
C GLY A 306 11.69 3.59 -23.58
N GLU A 307 11.81 4.70 -24.31
CA GLU A 307 11.31 6.01 -23.89
C GLU A 307 9.79 6.12 -23.97
N ASP A 308 9.13 5.26 -24.76
CA ASP A 308 7.68 5.25 -24.95
C ASP A 308 6.91 4.58 -23.81
N VAL A 309 7.60 4.12 -22.76
CA VAL A 309 6.96 3.49 -21.60
C VAL A 309 5.99 4.47 -20.93
N LYS A 310 4.73 4.07 -20.81
CA LYS A 310 3.67 4.81 -20.13
C LYS A 310 3.68 4.47 -18.63
N GLY A 311 2.97 5.26 -17.81
CA GLY A 311 2.92 5.08 -16.35
C GLY A 311 2.42 3.72 -15.85
N SER A 312 1.88 2.88 -16.73
CA SER A 312 1.63 1.46 -16.50
C SER A 312 1.98 0.69 -17.75
N ILE A 313 2.75 -0.39 -17.62
CA ILE A 313 3.20 -1.24 -18.74
C ILE A 313 2.03 -1.83 -19.54
N THR A 314 0.86 -2.03 -18.90
CA THR A 314 -0.34 -2.50 -19.59
C THR A 314 -0.86 -1.51 -20.64
N LEU A 315 -0.61 -0.22 -20.46
CA LEU A 315 -0.98 0.83 -21.42
C LEU A 315 -0.07 0.85 -22.66
N ASN A 316 1.05 0.11 -22.63
CA ASN A 316 1.95 -0.09 -23.76
C ASN A 316 1.63 -1.34 -24.57
N LEU A 317 0.75 -2.22 -24.07
CA LEU A 317 0.35 -3.41 -24.81
C LEU A 317 -0.28 -3.02 -26.16
N PRO A 318 -0.12 -3.87 -27.19
CA PRO A 318 -0.74 -3.67 -28.50
C PRO A 318 -2.27 -3.56 -28.43
N GLN A 319 -2.87 -3.25 -29.57
CA GLN A 319 -4.33 -3.09 -29.72
C GLN A 319 -4.99 -4.31 -30.38
N ASP A 320 -4.36 -5.49 -30.30
CA ASP A 320 -5.02 -6.74 -30.66
C ASP A 320 -5.96 -7.21 -29.53
N ILE A 321 -6.92 -8.06 -29.89
CA ILE A 321 -7.98 -8.54 -28.99
C ILE A 321 -7.39 -9.16 -27.71
N THR A 322 -6.28 -9.88 -27.80
CA THR A 322 -5.68 -10.52 -26.62
C THR A 322 -5.13 -9.48 -25.65
N ALA A 323 -4.37 -8.51 -26.15
CA ALA A 323 -3.86 -7.41 -25.34
C ALA A 323 -4.98 -6.57 -24.72
N GLU A 324 -6.05 -6.31 -25.44
CA GLU A 324 -7.22 -5.60 -24.92
C GLU A 324 -7.91 -6.35 -23.79
N ILE A 325 -8.10 -7.66 -23.92
CA ILE A 325 -8.64 -8.51 -22.85
C ILE A 325 -7.77 -8.36 -21.60
N ILE A 326 -6.44 -8.35 -21.74
CA ILE A 326 -5.51 -8.18 -20.62
C ILE A 326 -5.62 -6.78 -20.01
N LYS A 327 -5.72 -5.72 -20.82
CA LYS A 327 -5.94 -4.35 -20.33
C LYS A 327 -7.21 -4.25 -19.50
N ILE A 328 -8.32 -4.82 -19.99
CA ILE A 328 -9.60 -4.86 -19.27
C ILE A 328 -9.47 -5.68 -17.98
N LEU A 329 -8.83 -6.85 -18.04
CA LEU A 329 -8.64 -7.73 -16.89
C LEU A 329 -7.89 -7.04 -15.75
N VAL A 330 -6.81 -6.34 -16.07
CA VAL A 330 -6.03 -5.56 -15.10
C VAL A 330 -6.81 -4.35 -14.60
N ALA A 331 -7.53 -3.64 -15.48
CA ALA A 331 -8.39 -2.52 -15.05
C ALA A 331 -9.49 -2.99 -14.08
N LEU A 332 -10.12 -4.12 -14.36
CA LEU A 332 -11.09 -4.75 -13.46
C LEU A 332 -10.45 -5.18 -12.14
N ALA A 333 -9.25 -5.76 -12.16
CA ALA A 333 -8.52 -6.11 -10.94
C ALA A 333 -8.32 -4.89 -10.02
N ILE A 334 -7.90 -3.77 -10.61
CA ILE A 334 -7.67 -2.52 -9.90
C ILE A 334 -8.99 -1.95 -9.37
N LEU A 335 -10.05 -1.94 -10.19
CA LEU A 335 -11.38 -1.50 -9.81
C LEU A 335 -11.94 -2.31 -8.63
N LEU A 336 -11.75 -3.63 -8.63
CA LEU A 336 -12.18 -4.51 -7.52
C LEU A 336 -11.32 -4.34 -6.26
N THR A 337 -10.09 -3.83 -6.39
CA THR A 337 -9.19 -3.54 -5.27
C THR A 337 -9.43 -2.16 -4.67
N TYR A 338 -10.02 -1.22 -5.44
CA TYR A 338 -10.28 0.15 -5.03
C TYR A 338 -11.03 0.29 -3.69
N PRO A 339 -12.16 -0.42 -3.42
CA PRO A 339 -12.90 -0.24 -2.17
C PRO A 339 -12.11 -0.70 -0.93
N LEU A 340 -11.22 -1.67 -1.11
CA LEU A 340 -10.35 -2.17 -0.05
C LEU A 340 -9.31 -1.10 0.34
N GLN A 341 -8.63 -0.52 -0.66
CA GLN A 341 -7.64 0.54 -0.41
C GLN A 341 -8.30 1.82 0.14
N LEU A 342 -9.49 2.16 -0.35
CA LEU A 342 -10.25 3.31 0.15
C LEU A 342 -10.64 3.14 1.62
N THR A 343 -10.85 1.91 2.10
CA THR A 343 -11.22 1.67 3.50
C THR A 343 -10.12 2.13 4.46
N ALA A 344 -8.84 1.98 4.12
CA ALA A 344 -7.74 2.49 4.95
C ALA A 344 -7.79 4.03 5.07
N ALA A 345 -8.08 4.74 3.98
CA ALA A 345 -8.25 6.20 4.01
C ALA A 345 -9.49 6.62 4.81
N ILE A 346 -10.61 5.89 4.65
CA ILE A 346 -11.86 6.16 5.37
C ILE A 346 -11.69 5.95 6.87
N GLU A 347 -11.02 4.90 7.32
CA GLU A 347 -10.82 4.63 8.75
C GLU A 347 -10.06 5.76 9.44
N VAL A 348 -9.07 6.35 8.76
CA VAL A 348 -8.35 7.52 9.26
C VAL A 348 -9.27 8.75 9.38
N VAL A 349 -10.01 9.08 8.32
CA VAL A 349 -10.91 10.25 8.32
C VAL A 349 -12.04 10.05 9.32
N TRP A 350 -12.66 8.88 9.32
CA TRP A 350 -13.76 8.54 10.21
C TRP A 350 -13.37 8.67 11.68
N GLY A 351 -12.17 8.21 12.05
CA GLY A 351 -11.67 8.36 13.42
C GLY A 351 -11.53 9.81 13.90
N GLY A 352 -11.45 10.79 12.99
CA GLY A 352 -11.41 12.21 13.33
C GLY A 352 -12.74 12.96 13.22
N VAL A 353 -13.77 12.35 12.62
CA VAL A 353 -15.05 13.02 12.31
C VAL A 353 -16.24 12.31 12.94
N SER A 354 -16.10 11.05 13.37
CA SER A 354 -17.18 10.26 13.98
C SER A 354 -17.84 10.96 15.17
N GLU A 355 -17.06 11.64 16.02
CA GLU A 355 -17.56 12.38 17.18
C GLU A 355 -18.47 13.58 16.81
N LYS A 356 -18.44 14.04 15.55
CA LYS A 356 -19.30 15.13 15.07
C LYS A 356 -20.71 14.67 14.69
N PHE A 357 -20.93 13.36 14.58
CA PHE A 357 -22.23 12.78 14.25
C PHE A 357 -22.89 12.23 15.52
N SER A 358 -24.20 12.45 15.69
CA SER A 358 -24.96 11.80 16.76
C SER A 358 -24.94 10.28 16.58
N GLU A 359 -25.10 9.52 17.67
CA GLU A 359 -25.07 8.05 17.63
C GLU A 359 -26.06 7.46 16.61
N GLU A 360 -27.26 8.03 16.51
CA GLU A 360 -28.29 7.64 15.55
C GLU A 360 -27.88 7.88 14.07
N ASN A 361 -27.02 8.87 13.83
CA ASN A 361 -26.59 9.25 12.48
C ASN A 361 -25.19 8.74 12.13
N GLN A 362 -24.56 7.91 12.96
CA GLN A 362 -23.22 7.37 12.70
C GLN A 362 -23.13 6.65 11.35
N ASP A 363 -24.12 5.81 11.01
CA ASP A 363 -24.12 5.09 9.75
C ASP A 363 -24.29 6.03 8.54
N LYS A 364 -25.24 6.97 8.63
CA LYS A 364 -25.44 7.99 7.58
C LYS A 364 -24.19 8.84 7.39
N GLY A 365 -23.56 9.27 8.50
CA GLY A 365 -22.32 10.03 8.49
C GLY A 365 -21.15 9.26 7.88
N TYR A 366 -21.06 7.95 8.15
CA TYR A 366 -20.04 7.07 7.58
C TYR A 366 -20.20 6.97 6.05
N TYR A 367 -21.43 6.70 5.57
CA TYR A 367 -21.70 6.62 4.13
C TYR A 367 -21.54 7.97 3.42
N LEU A 368 -21.90 9.08 4.07
CA LEU A 368 -21.65 10.43 3.56
C LEU A 368 -20.14 10.66 3.41
N THR A 369 -19.36 10.40 4.47
CA THR A 369 -17.90 10.55 4.45
C THR A 369 -17.28 9.70 3.34
N ARG A 370 -17.71 8.45 3.21
CA ARG A 370 -17.27 7.52 2.16
C ARG A 370 -17.59 8.04 0.76
N THR A 371 -18.81 8.54 0.55
CA THR A 371 -19.24 9.14 -0.73
C THR A 371 -18.40 10.37 -1.08
N LEU A 372 -18.19 11.29 -0.12
CA LEU A 372 -17.39 12.48 -0.31
C LEU A 372 -15.93 12.15 -0.66
N LEU A 373 -15.35 11.13 -0.02
CA LEU A 373 -14.00 10.66 -0.35
C LEU A 373 -13.93 10.05 -1.75
N ILE A 374 -14.92 9.25 -2.17
CA ILE A 374 -14.96 8.72 -3.55
C ILE A 374 -15.00 9.87 -4.56
N LEU A 375 -15.92 10.82 -4.37
CA LEU A 375 -16.05 11.99 -5.25
C LEU A 375 -14.78 12.84 -5.26
N GLY A 376 -14.09 12.97 -4.12
CA GLY A 376 -12.82 13.65 -4.05
C GLY A 376 -11.70 12.93 -4.83
N THR A 377 -11.63 11.59 -4.83
CA THR A 377 -10.66 10.88 -5.68
C THR A 377 -10.93 11.10 -7.17
N VAL A 378 -12.20 11.14 -7.56
CA VAL A 378 -12.62 11.48 -8.94
C VAL A 378 -12.22 12.90 -9.30
N LEU A 379 -12.47 13.87 -8.41
CA LEU A 379 -12.10 15.26 -8.63
C LEU A 379 -10.59 15.43 -8.84
N ILE A 380 -9.77 14.77 -8.00
CA ILE A 380 -8.31 14.81 -8.16
C ILE A 380 -7.89 14.13 -9.47
N ALA A 381 -8.51 13.01 -9.85
CA ALA A 381 -8.23 12.35 -11.12
C ALA A 381 -8.60 13.19 -12.36
N ILE A 382 -9.60 14.08 -12.25
CA ILE A 382 -9.94 15.04 -13.31
C ILE A 382 -8.88 16.15 -13.40
N VAL A 383 -8.39 16.62 -12.24
CA VAL A 383 -7.32 17.63 -12.14
C VAL A 383 -5.95 17.06 -12.52
N LEU A 384 -5.71 15.77 -12.32
CA LEU A 384 -4.44 15.10 -12.64
C LEU A 384 -4.71 13.85 -13.49
N PRO A 385 -5.08 14.00 -14.78
CA PRO A 385 -5.48 12.86 -15.61
C PRO A 385 -4.32 11.97 -16.06
N ASN A 386 -3.06 12.40 -15.84
CA ASN A 386 -1.88 11.63 -16.21
C ASN A 386 -1.40 10.75 -15.06
N LEU A 387 -1.22 9.47 -15.36
CA LEU A 387 -0.88 8.46 -14.36
C LEU A 387 0.54 8.65 -13.79
N SER A 388 1.52 8.91 -14.65
CA SER A 388 2.93 8.93 -14.25
C SER A 388 3.27 9.99 -13.17
N PRO A 389 2.88 11.27 -13.34
CA PRO A 389 3.15 12.27 -12.30
C PRO A 389 2.37 12.00 -11.02
N ALA A 390 1.15 11.44 -11.12
CA ALA A 390 0.34 11.09 -9.95
C ALA A 390 1.00 9.98 -9.12
N LEU A 391 1.52 8.92 -9.76
CA LEU A 391 2.27 7.85 -9.09
C LEU A 391 3.49 8.40 -8.35
N SER A 392 4.29 9.22 -9.04
CA SER A 392 5.49 9.83 -8.49
C SER A 392 5.16 10.74 -7.31
N LEU A 393 4.13 11.58 -7.39
CA LEU A 393 3.72 12.48 -6.31
C LEU A 393 3.28 11.71 -5.05
N VAL A 394 2.50 10.64 -5.21
CA VAL A 394 2.05 9.78 -4.11
C VAL A 394 3.24 9.05 -3.46
N GLY A 395 4.19 8.58 -4.27
CA GLY A 395 5.44 8.01 -3.79
C GLY A 395 6.30 8.99 -3.00
N ALA A 396 6.46 10.21 -3.54
CA ALA A 396 7.30 11.26 -2.98
C ALA A 396 6.77 11.81 -1.66
N ILE A 397 5.46 12.01 -1.51
CA ILE A 397 4.87 12.59 -0.29
C ILE A 397 4.36 11.50 0.66
N GLY A 398 3.55 10.58 0.15
CA GLY A 398 2.87 9.57 0.96
C GLY A 398 3.81 8.46 1.40
N PHE A 399 4.30 7.66 0.46
CA PHE A 399 5.12 6.49 0.78
C PHE A 399 6.47 6.84 1.38
N SER A 400 7.10 7.96 1.00
CA SER A 400 8.32 8.40 1.67
C SER A 400 8.06 8.78 3.15
N GLY A 401 6.98 9.52 3.45
CA GLY A 401 6.65 9.93 4.80
C GLY A 401 6.22 8.76 5.68
N LEU A 402 5.31 7.94 5.16
CA LEU A 402 4.81 6.74 5.83
C LEU A 402 5.88 5.64 5.94
N GLY A 403 6.66 5.45 4.88
CA GLY A 403 7.59 4.34 4.71
C GLY A 403 8.97 4.60 5.27
N LEU A 404 9.44 5.86 5.28
CA LEU A 404 10.81 6.21 5.67
C LEU A 404 10.84 7.07 6.93
N LEU A 405 10.14 8.21 6.93
CA LEU A 405 10.19 9.17 8.03
C LEU A 405 9.62 8.57 9.33
N MET A 406 8.39 8.09 9.28
CA MET A 406 7.68 7.60 10.47
C MET A 406 8.38 6.42 11.16
N PRO A 407 8.82 5.35 10.46
CA PRO A 407 9.58 4.27 11.09
C PRO A 407 10.89 4.74 11.72
N THR A 408 11.60 5.65 11.04
CA THR A 408 12.91 6.16 11.50
C THR A 408 12.77 6.96 12.79
N ILE A 409 11.80 7.89 12.86
CA ILE A 409 11.54 8.66 14.08
C ILE A 409 11.04 7.74 15.20
N THR A 410 10.18 6.78 14.88
CA THR A 410 9.65 5.82 15.85
C THR A 410 10.77 4.99 16.48
N GLU A 411 11.72 4.50 15.69
CA GLU A 411 12.90 3.77 16.21
C GLU A 411 13.77 4.65 17.10
N LEU A 412 14.06 5.88 16.65
CA LEU A 412 14.91 6.82 17.38
C LEU A 412 14.34 7.12 18.77
N VAL A 413 13.02 7.35 18.87
CA VAL A 413 12.36 7.66 20.14
C VAL A 413 12.20 6.40 21.01
N THR A 414 11.84 5.27 20.43
CA THR A 414 11.64 4.00 21.17
C THR A 414 12.91 3.55 21.87
N TYR A 415 14.05 3.63 21.19
CA TYR A 415 15.35 3.18 21.72
C TYR A 415 16.23 4.31 22.22
N TRP A 416 15.70 5.52 22.42
CA TRP A 416 16.47 6.70 22.77
C TRP A 416 17.36 6.51 24.01
N ASP A 417 16.85 5.86 25.05
CA ASP A 417 17.57 5.65 26.31
C ASP A 417 18.69 4.59 26.18
N ASP A 418 18.57 3.68 25.20
CA ASP A 418 19.58 2.66 24.88
C ASP A 418 20.72 3.21 23.98
N ILE A 419 20.58 4.43 23.44
CA ILE A 419 21.53 5.08 22.50
C ILE A 419 22.74 5.70 23.24
N SER A 420 23.06 5.25 24.46
CA SER A 420 24.08 5.79 25.37
C SER A 420 25.55 5.80 24.90
N LYS A 421 25.84 5.65 23.60
CA LYS A 421 27.16 5.90 23.01
C LYS A 421 27.06 7.01 21.93
N PRO A 422 27.89 8.06 21.98
CA PRO A 422 27.77 9.25 21.12
C PRO A 422 28.04 9.00 19.61
N CYS A 423 28.33 7.75 19.22
CA CYS A 423 28.41 7.27 17.84
C CYS A 423 27.51 6.04 17.63
N GLY A 424 26.29 6.05 18.17
CA GLY A 424 25.33 4.98 17.98
C GLY A 424 24.96 4.84 16.50
N ILE A 425 25.22 3.66 15.92
CA ILE A 425 24.85 3.30 14.54
C ILE A 425 23.39 3.68 14.23
N THR A 426 22.50 3.61 15.22
CA THR A 426 21.10 4.04 15.14
C THR A 426 20.92 5.51 14.77
N ILE A 427 21.68 6.45 15.35
CA ILE A 427 21.58 7.89 15.03
C ILE A 427 22.10 8.14 13.61
N ILE A 428 23.26 7.60 13.27
CA ILE A 428 23.86 7.78 11.93
C ILE A 428 22.89 7.26 10.87
N LYS A 429 22.36 6.06 11.08
CA LYS A 429 21.35 5.46 10.21
C LYS A 429 20.08 6.31 10.12
N ALA A 430 19.59 6.84 11.24
CA ALA A 430 18.41 7.70 11.25
C ALA A 430 18.64 9.00 10.47
N VAL A 431 19.81 9.63 10.62
CA VAL A 431 20.19 10.81 9.85
C VAL A 431 20.22 10.50 8.35
N ILE A 432 20.83 9.38 7.94
CA ILE A 432 20.87 8.96 6.53
C ILE A 432 19.44 8.76 5.98
N LEU A 433 18.58 8.06 6.72
CA LEU A 433 17.19 7.80 6.31
C LEU A 433 16.35 9.09 6.23
N ILE A 434 16.53 10.02 7.17
CA ILE A 434 15.84 11.33 7.14
C ILE A 434 16.33 12.19 5.99
N VAL A 435 17.64 12.20 5.70
CA VAL A 435 18.19 12.91 4.54
C VAL A 435 17.64 12.31 3.25
N PHE A 436 17.63 10.98 3.13
CA PHE A 436 17.06 10.31 1.96
C PHE A 436 15.57 10.59 1.81
N TRP A 437 14.79 10.57 2.91
CA TRP A 437 13.39 10.98 2.91
C TRP A 437 13.20 12.43 2.43
N ALA A 438 14.01 13.36 2.93
CA ALA A 438 13.91 14.77 2.56
C ALA A 438 14.23 14.96 1.07
N ILE A 439 15.29 14.31 0.56
CA ILE A 439 15.65 14.33 -0.85
C ILE A 439 14.51 13.73 -1.70
N ALA A 440 14.02 12.53 -1.36
CA ALA A 440 12.96 11.87 -2.10
C ALA A 440 11.67 12.71 -2.13
N THR A 441 11.30 13.31 -0.99
CA THR A 441 10.11 14.16 -0.89
C THR A 441 10.25 15.43 -1.71
N VAL A 442 11.34 16.19 -1.51
CA VAL A 442 11.52 17.48 -2.18
C VAL A 442 11.73 17.30 -3.68
N SER A 443 12.69 16.47 -4.07
CA SER A 443 13.00 16.26 -5.49
C SER A 443 11.84 15.60 -6.22
N GLY A 444 11.25 14.54 -5.67
CA GLY A 444 10.11 13.85 -6.27
C GLY A 444 8.90 14.75 -6.43
N THR A 445 8.59 15.59 -5.43
CA THR A 445 7.48 16.54 -5.50
C THR A 445 7.73 17.61 -6.56
N ILE A 446 8.92 18.22 -6.58
CA ILE A 446 9.27 19.25 -7.57
C ILE A 446 9.17 18.68 -8.99
N THR A 447 9.80 17.53 -9.27
CA THR A 447 9.79 16.95 -10.61
C THR A 447 8.38 16.53 -11.03
N SER A 448 7.58 15.96 -10.12
CA SER A 448 6.18 15.59 -10.43
C SER A 448 5.32 16.83 -10.73
N ILE A 449 5.48 17.92 -9.95
CA ILE A 449 4.76 19.17 -10.20
C ILE A 449 5.19 19.81 -11.51
N GLN A 450 6.48 19.81 -11.83
CA GLN A 450 6.98 20.32 -13.12
C GLN A 450 6.39 19.53 -14.29
N GLU A 451 6.30 18.20 -14.19
CA GLU A 451 5.69 17.36 -15.22
C GLU A 451 4.19 17.66 -15.38
N ILE A 452 3.47 17.86 -14.27
CA ILE A 452 2.07 18.28 -14.28
C ILE A 452 1.91 19.66 -14.97
N ILE A 453 2.73 20.65 -14.59
CA ILE A 453 2.67 22.00 -15.15
C ILE A 453 2.98 21.98 -16.65
N ALA A 454 4.01 21.25 -17.07
CA ALA A 454 4.37 21.13 -18.48
C ALA A 454 3.22 20.54 -19.31
N GLN A 455 2.51 19.54 -18.78
CA GLN A 455 1.35 18.95 -19.47
C GLN A 455 0.20 19.94 -19.64
N TYR A 456 -0.07 20.78 -18.64
CA TYR A 456 -1.11 21.82 -18.70
C TYR A 456 -0.77 22.99 -19.62
N HIS A 457 0.50 23.20 -19.95
CA HIS A 457 0.90 24.22 -20.93
C HIS A 457 0.85 23.72 -22.38
N ILE A 458 0.87 22.40 -22.59
CA ILE A 458 0.85 21.75 -23.90
C ILE A 458 -0.58 21.37 -24.34
N SER A 459 -1.52 21.29 -23.40
CA SER A 459 -2.96 21.01 -23.63
C SER A 459 -3.78 22.30 -23.69
#